data_AF-A0A1A8SE42-F1
#
_entry.id   AF-A0A1A8SE42-F1
#
_cell.length_a   1.000
_cell.length_b   1.000
_cell.length_c   1.000
_cell.angle_alpha   90.00
_cell.angle_beta   90.00
_cell.angle_gamma   90.00
#
_symmetry.space_group_name_H-M   'P 1'
#
loop_
_entity.id
_entity.type
_entity.pdbx_description
1 polymer ?
#
loop_
_entity_poly.entity_id
_entity_poly.type
_entity_poly.pdbx_seq_one_letter_code
_entity_poly.pdbx_strand_id
1 'polypeptide(L)'
;MQGASIIFCPYNYLLDPMIRETMDIDLTGQILVLDEAHNIEDCARECASFTVDNNTLQMSKVELKMKYNNQHCKSRGLLSGNRWYEIQAYRALNQALGRCIRHRKDWGALILVDDRYRNNPNKYITGLSKWVRQLVQHHNTFSGAIQSLVAFCQQQQKVQGDLADSQIQTKALAS
;
A
#
# COMPACT_ATOMS: atom_id res chain seq x y z
N MET A 1 52.47 34.51 21.93
CA MET A 1 51.01 34.60 22.21
C MET A 1 50.39 33.28 21.79
N GLN A 2 49.77 32.55 22.71
CA GLN A 2 48.89 31.44 22.32
C GLN A 2 47.60 32.08 21.77
N GLY A 3 47.29 31.80 20.51
CA GLY A 3 46.06 32.27 19.87
C GLY A 3 44.86 31.46 20.37
N ALA A 4 43.70 32.09 20.43
CA ALA A 4 42.43 31.39 20.65
C ALA A 4 41.66 31.33 19.32
N SER A 5 41.13 30.16 19.00
CA SER A 5 40.24 29.95 17.86
C SER A 5 38.80 29.99 18.36
N ILE A 6 37.96 30.81 17.73
CA ILE A 6 36.52 30.87 18.01
C ILE A 6 35.80 30.14 16.88
N ILE A 7 34.94 29.20 17.25
CA ILE A 7 34.12 28.42 16.32
C ILE A 7 32.66 28.71 16.63
N PHE A 8 31.90 29.09 15.60
CA PHE A 8 30.45 29.24 15.68
C PHE A 8 29.80 28.01 15.08
N CYS A 9 28.88 27.38 15.80
CA CYS A 9 28.09 26.26 15.31
C CYS A 9 26.67 26.30 15.88
N PRO A 10 25.66 25.75 15.17
CA PRO A 10 24.31 25.69 15.71
C PRO A 10 24.20 24.63 16.81
N TYR A 11 23.22 24.76 17.73
CA TYR A 11 23.12 23.88 18.91
C TYR A 11 22.99 22.40 18.58
N ASN A 12 22.34 22.05 17.48
CA ASN A 12 22.13 20.65 17.08
C ASN A 12 23.45 19.90 16.86
N TYR A 13 24.55 20.57 16.52
CA TYR A 13 25.86 19.93 16.33
C TYR A 13 26.49 19.49 17.66
N LEU A 14 26.09 20.15 18.75
CA LEU A 14 26.52 19.83 20.11
C LEU A 14 25.58 18.83 20.79
N LEU A 15 24.28 18.93 20.49
CA LEU A 15 23.20 18.19 21.16
C LEU A 15 22.86 16.85 20.51
N ASP A 16 22.96 16.74 19.18
CA ASP A 16 22.70 15.48 18.47
C ASP A 16 23.94 14.58 18.51
N PRO A 17 23.89 13.42 19.20
CA PRO A 17 25.05 12.54 19.32
C PRO A 17 25.56 12.01 17.97
N MET A 18 24.68 11.82 16.99
CA MET A 18 25.05 11.31 15.67
C MET A 18 25.83 12.35 14.87
N ILE A 19 25.40 13.61 14.92
CA ILE A 19 26.13 14.72 14.27
C ILE A 19 27.49 14.89 14.92
N ARG A 20 27.54 14.84 16.26
CA ARG A 20 28.78 15.01 17.02
C ARG A 20 29.83 13.94 16.70
N GLU A 21 29.41 12.68 16.59
CA GLU A 21 30.28 11.57 16.19
C GLU A 21 30.73 11.70 14.73
N THR A 22 29.82 12.07 13.83
CA THR A 22 30.12 12.24 12.40
C THR A 22 31.10 13.39 12.13
N MET A 23 31.05 14.44 12.95
CA MET A 23 31.89 15.64 12.80
C MET A 23 33.13 15.65 13.71
N ASP A 24 33.36 14.58 14.49
CA ASP A 24 34.48 14.45 15.42
C ASP A 24 34.60 15.65 16.39
N ILE A 25 33.45 16.11 16.90
CA ILE A 25 33.40 17.27 17.81
C ILE A 25 33.68 16.79 19.24
N ASP A 26 34.94 16.88 19.65
CA ASP A 26 35.33 16.79 21.06
C ASP A 26 35.23 18.17 21.74
N LEU A 27 34.68 18.22 22.94
CA LEU A 27 34.55 19.44 23.74
C LEU A 27 35.45 19.42 24.99
N THR A 28 36.25 18.37 25.15
CA THR A 28 37.12 18.21 26.31
C THR A 28 38.12 19.35 26.41
N GLY A 29 38.12 20.07 27.54
CA GLY A 29 39.00 21.22 27.77
C GLY A 29 38.63 22.48 26.98
N GLN A 30 37.48 22.52 26.29
CA GLN A 30 37.00 23.70 25.56
C GLN A 30 35.98 24.49 26.38
N ILE A 31 35.94 25.80 26.17
CA ILE A 31 34.92 26.68 26.77
C ILE A 31 33.75 26.79 25.79
N LEU A 32 32.58 26.32 26.21
CA LEU A 32 31.34 26.48 25.45
C LEU A 32 30.59 27.72 25.92
N VAL A 33 30.30 28.62 24.98
CA VAL A 33 29.45 29.79 25.22
C VAL A 33 28.14 29.59 24.46
N LEU A 34 27.04 29.60 25.20
CA LEU A 34 25.70 29.51 24.64
C LEU A 34 25.13 30.93 24.57
N ASP A 35 25.05 31.46 23.36
CA ASP A 35 24.19 32.60 23.11
C ASP A 35 22.72 32.15 23.20
N GLU A 36 21.80 33.02 23.58
CA GLU A 36 20.36 32.73 23.73
C GLU A 36 20.04 31.38 24.37
N ALA A 37 20.63 31.12 25.53
CA ALA A 37 20.53 29.84 26.24
C ALA A 37 19.09 29.36 26.50
N HIS A 38 18.08 30.23 26.38
CA HIS A 38 16.68 29.84 26.45
C HIS A 38 16.26 28.89 25.31
N ASN A 39 16.90 28.95 24.13
CA ASN A 39 16.60 28.10 22.98
C ASN A 39 17.14 26.67 23.11
N ILE A 40 18.06 26.42 24.03
CA ILE A 40 18.77 25.13 24.11
C ILE A 40 17.84 23.99 24.52
N GLU A 41 16.84 24.28 25.37
CA GLU A 41 15.91 23.27 25.85
C GLU A 41 15.03 22.75 24.73
N ASP A 42 14.47 23.65 23.91
CA ASP A 42 13.63 23.29 22.78
C ASP A 42 14.42 22.52 21.72
N CYS A 43 15.63 22.97 21.41
CA CYS A 43 16.52 22.26 20.49
C CYS A 43 16.90 20.86 21.00
N ALA A 44 17.24 20.73 22.29
CA ALA A 44 17.54 19.42 22.88
C ALA A 44 16.33 18.49 22.86
N ARG A 45 15.14 19.03 23.14
CA ARG A 45 13.89 18.26 23.09
C ARG A 45 13.60 17.77 21.68
N GLU A 46 13.79 18.60 20.67
CA GLU A 46 13.63 18.22 19.27
C GLU A 46 14.65 17.16 18.84
N CYS A 47 15.95 17.34 19.14
CA CYS A 47 17.00 16.36 18.83
C CYS A 47 16.77 14.99 19.50
N ALA A 48 16.16 14.97 20.69
CA ALA A 48 15.85 13.75 21.41
C ALA A 48 14.46 13.17 21.10
N SER A 49 13.63 13.90 20.36
CA SER A 49 12.27 13.48 20.02
C SER A 49 12.23 12.80 18.66
N PHE A 50 11.30 11.87 18.51
CA PHE A 50 10.95 11.29 17.22
C PHE A 50 9.44 11.35 17.05
N THR A 51 8.99 11.62 15.83
CA THR A 51 7.57 11.64 15.49
C THR A 51 7.19 10.35 14.78
N VAL A 52 6.13 9.69 15.27
CA VAL A 52 5.56 8.51 14.61
C VAL A 52 4.20 8.86 14.04
N ASP A 53 4.06 8.72 12.74
CA ASP A 53 2.75 8.81 12.10
C ASP A 53 2.02 7.46 12.14
N ASN A 54 0.70 7.52 11.99
CA ASN A 54 -0.14 6.33 12.02
C ASN A 54 0.18 5.34 10.88
N ASN A 55 0.60 5.81 9.70
CA ASN A 55 0.96 4.91 8.59
C ASN A 55 2.20 4.09 8.95
N THR A 56 3.21 4.70 9.55
CA THR A 56 4.40 4.01 10.05
C THR A 56 4.01 2.92 11.06
N LEU A 57 3.12 3.21 12.01
CA LEU A 57 2.61 2.19 12.95
C LEU A 57 1.88 1.04 12.25
N GLN A 58 1.04 1.33 11.26
CA GLN A 58 0.33 0.28 10.51
C GLN A 58 1.30 -0.59 9.71
N MET A 59 2.32 0.01 9.08
CA MET A 59 3.36 -0.74 8.37
C MET A 59 4.15 -1.64 9.32
N SER A 60 4.59 -1.13 10.46
CA SER A 60 5.29 -1.92 11.48
C SER A 60 4.45 -3.07 12.00
N LYS A 61 3.14 -2.87 12.20
CA LYS A 61 2.22 -3.94 12.60
C LYS A 61 2.16 -5.08 11.58
N VAL A 62 2.10 -4.74 10.29
CA VAL A 62 2.14 -5.74 9.21
C VAL A 62 3.46 -6.49 9.20
N GLU A 63 4.58 -5.78 9.31
CA GLU A 63 5.92 -6.38 9.33
C GLU A 63 6.10 -7.34 10.51
N LEU A 64 5.74 -6.91 11.72
CA LEU A 64 5.79 -7.73 12.92
C LEU A 64 4.91 -8.97 12.80
N LYS A 65 3.72 -8.83 12.20
CA LYS A 65 2.83 -9.96 11.94
C LYS A 65 3.45 -10.95 10.96
N MET A 66 4.11 -10.46 9.90
CA MET A 66 4.82 -11.32 8.96
C MET A 66 5.99 -12.05 9.62
N LYS A 67 6.80 -11.36 10.43
CA LYS A 67 7.91 -11.96 11.22
C LYS A 67 7.39 -13.03 12.17
N TYR A 68 6.34 -12.73 12.94
CA TYR A 68 5.69 -13.69 13.83
C TYR A 68 5.24 -14.94 13.08
N ASN A 69 4.55 -14.76 11.95
CA ASN A 69 4.08 -15.88 11.13
C ASN A 69 5.25 -16.71 10.57
N ASN A 70 6.33 -16.07 10.12
CA ASN A 70 7.52 -16.79 9.64
C ASN A 70 8.18 -17.63 10.74
N GLN A 71 8.27 -17.11 11.97
CA GLN A 71 8.84 -17.84 13.11
C GLN A 71 7.97 -19.03 13.52
N HIS A 72 6.65 -18.92 13.39
CA HIS A 72 5.70 -19.89 13.94
C HIS A 72 4.97 -20.72 12.86
N CYS A 73 5.34 -20.60 11.57
CA CYS A 73 4.65 -21.30 10.49
C CYS A 73 4.73 -22.82 10.64
N LYS A 74 5.91 -23.34 11.01
CA LYS A 74 6.13 -24.77 11.20
C LYS A 74 5.57 -25.29 12.53
N SER A 75 5.74 -24.53 13.60
CA SER A 75 5.36 -24.98 14.95
C SER A 75 3.86 -24.87 15.23
N ARG A 76 3.16 -23.92 14.60
CA ARG A 76 1.72 -23.67 14.81
C ARG A 76 0.87 -23.88 13.57
N GLY A 77 1.45 -24.42 12.49
CA GLY A 77 0.74 -24.59 11.21
C GLY A 77 0.26 -23.27 10.60
N LEU A 78 0.90 -22.15 10.95
CA LEU A 78 0.55 -20.84 10.39
C LEU A 78 1.06 -20.72 8.95
N LEU A 79 0.40 -19.87 8.17
CA LEU A 79 0.92 -19.46 6.87
C LEU A 79 2.22 -18.66 7.06
N SER A 80 3.16 -18.78 6.13
CA SER A 80 4.31 -17.87 6.08
C SER A 80 3.84 -16.42 5.97
N GLY A 81 4.67 -15.48 6.44
CA GLY A 81 4.38 -14.05 6.42
C GLY A 81 3.97 -13.57 5.04
N ASN A 82 4.74 -13.93 4.00
CA ASN A 82 4.44 -13.57 2.61
C ASN A 82 3.09 -14.13 2.15
N ARG A 83 2.79 -15.40 2.44
CA ARG A 83 1.53 -16.03 2.04
C ARG A 83 0.33 -15.45 2.78
N TRP A 84 0.50 -15.12 4.06
CA TRP A 84 -0.53 -14.43 4.84
C TRP A 84 -0.83 -13.03 4.26
N TYR A 85 0.21 -12.27 3.94
CA TYR A 85 0.09 -10.93 3.36
C TYR A 85 -0.60 -10.97 1.98
N GLU A 86 -0.19 -11.90 1.10
CA GLU A 86 -0.85 -12.15 -0.19
C GLU A 86 -2.34 -12.45 0.00
N ILE A 87 -2.71 -13.32 0.96
CA ILE A 87 -4.11 -13.64 1.24
C ILE A 87 -4.90 -12.43 1.74
N GLN A 88 -4.31 -11.53 2.53
CA GLN A 88 -5.01 -10.30 2.93
C GLN A 88 -5.34 -9.43 1.71
N ALA A 89 -4.40 -9.28 0.77
CA ALA A 89 -4.65 -8.53 -0.47
C ALA A 89 -5.79 -9.16 -1.29
N TYR A 90 -5.78 -10.49 -1.47
CA TYR A 90 -6.87 -11.16 -2.20
C TYR A 90 -8.22 -11.10 -1.49
N ARG A 91 -8.25 -11.11 -0.15
CA ARG A 91 -9.51 -10.93 0.60
C ARG A 91 -10.14 -9.57 0.33
N ALA A 92 -9.34 -8.51 0.40
CA ALA A 92 -9.81 -7.16 0.07
C ALA A 92 -10.27 -7.07 -1.39
N LEU A 93 -9.50 -7.64 -2.32
CA LEU A 93 -9.85 -7.67 -3.74
C LEU A 93 -11.16 -8.43 -4.01
N ASN A 94 -11.30 -9.63 -3.45
CA ASN A 94 -12.51 -10.45 -3.59
C ASN A 94 -13.72 -9.80 -2.92
N GLN A 95 -13.53 -9.02 -1.86
CA GLN A 95 -14.58 -8.24 -1.23
C GLN A 95 -15.05 -7.10 -2.13
N ALA A 96 -14.13 -6.37 -2.78
CA ALA A 96 -14.47 -5.33 -3.75
C ALA A 96 -15.21 -5.93 -4.96
N LEU A 97 -14.71 -7.05 -5.49
CA LEU A 97 -15.34 -7.84 -6.55
C LEU A 97 -16.80 -8.18 -6.24
N GLY A 98 -17.07 -8.68 -5.04
CA GLY A 98 -18.42 -9.04 -4.61
C GLY A 98 -19.38 -7.86 -4.45
N ARG A 99 -18.88 -6.62 -4.37
CA ARG A 99 -19.73 -5.41 -4.33
C ARG A 99 -20.12 -4.92 -5.72
N CYS A 100 -19.31 -5.21 -6.74
CA CYS A 100 -19.53 -4.75 -8.12
C CYS A 100 -20.62 -5.53 -8.86
N ILE A 101 -20.96 -6.76 -8.42
CA ILE A 101 -22.01 -7.57 -9.04
C ILE A 101 -23.04 -7.93 -7.98
N ARG A 102 -24.21 -7.28 -8.03
CA ARG A 102 -25.24 -7.37 -6.98
C ARG A 102 -26.32 -8.40 -7.29
N HIS A 103 -26.61 -8.69 -8.56
CA HIS A 103 -27.61 -9.68 -8.96
C HIS A 103 -27.33 -10.27 -10.35
N ARG A 104 -28.08 -11.31 -10.74
CA ARG A 104 -27.92 -12.08 -12.00
C ARG A 104 -28.02 -11.28 -13.31
N LYS A 105 -28.49 -10.03 -13.24
CA LYS A 105 -28.64 -9.12 -14.40
C LYS A 105 -27.67 -7.94 -14.31
N ASP A 106 -26.88 -7.90 -13.25
CA ASP A 106 -25.88 -6.87 -13.01
C ASP A 106 -24.57 -7.33 -13.65
N TRP A 107 -23.86 -6.40 -14.26
CA TRP A 107 -22.60 -6.66 -14.93
C TRP A 107 -21.61 -5.57 -14.57
N GLY A 108 -20.33 -5.94 -14.48
CA GLY A 108 -19.27 -5.02 -14.12
C GLY A 108 -17.95 -5.49 -14.67
N ALA A 109 -17.07 -4.54 -14.98
CA ALA A 109 -15.70 -4.81 -15.35
C ALA A 109 -14.78 -4.55 -14.15
N LEU A 110 -13.91 -5.51 -13.84
CA LEU A 110 -12.81 -5.32 -12.90
C LEU A 110 -11.51 -5.19 -13.68
N ILE A 111 -10.79 -4.09 -13.46
CA ILE A 111 -9.51 -3.85 -14.11
C ILE A 111 -8.41 -4.03 -13.06
N LEU A 112 -7.54 -5.01 -13.27
CA LEU A 112 -6.37 -5.27 -12.42
C LEU A 112 -5.12 -4.74 -13.12
N VAL A 113 -4.50 -3.71 -12.55
CA VAL A 113 -3.32 -3.05 -13.13
C VAL A 113 -2.13 -3.27 -12.20
N ASP A 114 -1.29 -4.26 -12.53
CA ASP A 114 -0.06 -4.54 -11.79
C ASP A 114 0.90 -5.37 -12.65
N ASP A 115 2.18 -4.99 -12.71
CA ASP A 115 3.22 -5.73 -13.46
C ASP A 115 3.39 -7.16 -12.95
N ARG A 116 3.12 -7.39 -11.66
CA ARG A 116 3.20 -8.71 -11.04
C ARG A 116 2.34 -9.75 -11.76
N TYR A 117 1.21 -9.36 -12.33
CA TYR A 117 0.32 -10.27 -13.06
C TYR A 117 0.95 -10.82 -14.35
N ARG A 118 1.88 -10.09 -14.96
CA ARG A 118 2.57 -10.51 -16.19
C ARG A 118 3.54 -11.66 -15.95
N ASN A 119 4.27 -11.60 -14.84
CA ASN A 119 5.38 -12.53 -14.57
C ASN A 119 4.93 -13.89 -14.06
N ASN A 120 3.72 -14.02 -13.51
CA ASN A 120 3.20 -15.31 -13.03
C ASN A 120 1.66 -15.37 -13.05
N PRO A 121 1.02 -15.35 -14.24
CA PRO A 121 -0.44 -15.20 -14.37
C PRO A 121 -1.21 -16.27 -13.57
N ASN A 122 -0.72 -17.51 -13.57
CA ASN A 122 -1.36 -18.61 -12.84
C ASN A 122 -1.34 -18.41 -11.31
N LYS A 123 -0.24 -17.89 -10.73
CA LYS A 123 -0.18 -17.61 -9.29
C LYS A 123 -1.28 -16.63 -8.88
N TYR A 124 -1.48 -15.57 -9.66
CA TYR A 124 -2.41 -14.50 -9.25
C TYR A 124 -3.88 -14.85 -9.47
N ILE A 125 -4.20 -15.58 -10.53
CA ILE A 125 -5.56 -16.07 -10.77
C ILE A 125 -6.00 -17.02 -9.64
N THR A 126 -5.09 -17.80 -9.05
CA THR A 126 -5.43 -18.71 -7.94
C THR A 126 -5.86 -18.00 -6.65
N GLY A 127 -5.52 -16.72 -6.48
CA GLY A 127 -5.99 -15.91 -5.35
C GLY A 127 -7.41 -15.35 -5.53
N LEU A 128 -7.91 -15.30 -6.77
CA LEU A 128 -9.26 -14.82 -7.08
C LEU A 128 -10.33 -15.88 -6.77
N SER A 129 -11.55 -15.41 -6.53
CA SER A 129 -12.74 -16.26 -6.41
C SER A 129 -12.91 -17.17 -7.62
N LYS A 130 -13.27 -18.46 -7.40
CA LYS A 130 -13.32 -19.50 -8.45
C LYS A 130 -14.14 -19.07 -9.69
N TRP A 131 -15.26 -18.39 -9.49
CA TRP A 131 -16.15 -17.95 -10.56
C TRP A 131 -15.56 -16.83 -11.44
N VAL A 132 -14.59 -16.06 -10.94
CA VAL A 132 -13.92 -15.00 -11.71
C VAL A 132 -12.77 -15.54 -12.54
N ARG A 133 -12.11 -16.63 -12.09
CA ARG A 133 -10.83 -17.10 -12.65
C ARG A 133 -10.86 -17.34 -14.15
N GLN A 134 -11.97 -17.87 -14.65
CA GLN A 134 -12.13 -18.20 -16.07
C GLN A 134 -12.49 -16.98 -16.93
N LEU A 135 -12.87 -15.87 -16.31
CA LEU A 135 -13.29 -14.63 -16.97
C LEU A 135 -12.13 -13.63 -17.08
N VAL A 136 -10.98 -13.90 -16.44
CA VAL A 136 -9.81 -13.01 -16.46
C VAL A 136 -9.18 -13.03 -17.84
N GLN A 137 -9.01 -11.84 -18.42
CA GLN A 137 -8.29 -11.63 -19.67
C GLN A 137 -7.01 -10.84 -19.41
N HIS A 138 -5.90 -11.25 -20.03
CA HIS A 138 -4.62 -10.58 -19.90
C HIS A 138 -4.35 -9.72 -21.14
N HIS A 139 -4.00 -8.46 -20.91
CA HIS A 139 -3.62 -7.53 -21.96
C HIS A 139 -2.24 -6.96 -21.69
N ASN A 140 -1.34 -7.08 -22.67
CA ASN A 140 0.03 -6.56 -22.58
C ASN A 140 0.13 -5.09 -23.04
N THR A 141 -0.94 -4.55 -23.61
CA THR A 141 -0.99 -3.17 -24.10
C THR A 141 -2.24 -2.48 -23.57
N PHE A 142 -2.09 -1.20 -23.24
CA PHE A 142 -3.21 -0.36 -22.81
C PHE A 142 -4.31 -0.31 -23.88
N SER A 143 -3.92 -0.13 -25.15
CA SER A 143 -4.87 -0.10 -26.27
C SER A 143 -5.70 -1.38 -26.37
N GLY A 144 -5.07 -2.55 -26.22
CA GLY A 144 -5.79 -3.84 -26.26
C GLY A 144 -6.76 -4.01 -25.10
N ALA A 145 -6.38 -3.57 -23.90
CA ALA A 145 -7.24 -3.59 -22.72
C ALA A 145 -8.47 -2.69 -22.89
N ILE A 146 -8.28 -1.47 -23.39
CA ILE A 146 -9.37 -0.52 -23.62
C ILE A 146 -10.31 -1.01 -24.73
N GLN A 147 -9.78 -1.55 -25.82
CA GLN A 147 -10.61 -2.13 -26.89
C GLN A 147 -11.48 -3.28 -26.38
N SER A 148 -10.91 -4.18 -25.57
CA SER A 148 -11.66 -5.28 -24.93
C SER A 148 -12.75 -4.75 -24.00
N LEU A 149 -12.44 -3.73 -23.19
CA LEU A 149 -13.41 -3.10 -22.29
C LEU A 149 -14.56 -2.44 -23.05
N VAL A 150 -14.28 -1.70 -24.13
CA VAL A 150 -15.30 -1.07 -24.97
C VAL A 150 -16.20 -2.12 -25.60
N ALA A 151 -15.63 -3.19 -26.16
CA ALA A 151 -16.38 -4.29 -26.75
C ALA A 151 -17.28 -4.98 -25.71
N PHE A 152 -16.76 -5.23 -24.51
CA PHE A 152 -17.53 -5.77 -23.39
C PHE A 152 -18.72 -4.87 -23.03
N CYS A 153 -18.50 -3.57 -22.83
CA CYS A 153 -19.56 -2.62 -22.49
C CYS A 153 -20.66 -2.57 -23.57
N GLN A 154 -20.28 -2.54 -24.85
CA GLN A 154 -21.24 -2.54 -25.96
C GLN A 154 -22.07 -3.83 -26.00
N GLN A 155 -21.44 -4.98 -25.75
CA GLN A 155 -22.14 -6.27 -25.73
C GLN A 155 -23.15 -6.32 -24.58
N GLN A 156 -22.77 -5.91 -23.37
CA GLN A 156 -23.67 -5.95 -22.20
C GLN A 156 -24.83 -4.97 -22.33
N GLN A 157 -24.60 -3.77 -22.91
CA GLN A 157 -25.66 -2.80 -23.18
C GLN A 157 -26.72 -3.34 -24.13
N LYS A 158 -26.33 -4.03 -25.21
CA LYS A 158 -27.27 -4.66 -26.15
C LYS A 158 -28.13 -5.72 -25.46
N VAL A 159 -27.49 -6.63 -24.71
CA VAL A 159 -28.19 -7.68 -23.96
C VAL A 159 -29.22 -7.10 -22.99
N GLN A 160 -28.89 -6.00 -22.33
CA GLN A 160 -29.79 -5.34 -21.40
C GLN A 160 -30.98 -4.66 -22.11
N GLY A 161 -30.77 -4.09 -23.30
CA GLY A 161 -31.82 -3.57 -24.17
C GLY A 161 -32.79 -4.65 -24.64
N ASP A 162 -32.27 -5.75 -25.19
CA ASP A 162 -33.08 -6.87 -25.70
C ASP A 162 -33.94 -7.51 -24.60
N LEU A 163 -33.40 -7.62 -23.38
CA LEU A 163 -34.12 -8.11 -22.20
C LEU A 163 -35.26 -7.17 -21.77
N ALA A 164 -35.11 -5.86 -21.95
CA ALA A 164 -36.15 -4.89 -21.63
C ALA A 164 -37.29 -4.96 -22.65
N ASP A 165 -36.98 -5.02 -23.94
CA ASP A 165 -37.95 -5.07 -25.03
C ASP A 165 -38.79 -6.36 -24.99
N SER A 166 -38.16 -7.51 -24.72
CA SER A 166 -38.85 -8.79 -24.58
C SER A 166 -39.80 -8.83 -23.36
N GLN A 167 -39.45 -8.15 -22.26
CA GLN A 167 -40.33 -8.02 -21.09
C GLN A 167 -41.55 -7.13 -21.35
N ILE A 168 -41.41 -6.10 -22.20
CA ILE A 168 -42.51 -5.22 -22.60
C ILE A 168 -43.51 -5.99 -23.49
N GLN A 169 -43.02 -6.72 -24.50
CA GLN A 169 -43.88 -7.53 -25.38
C GLN A 169 -44.66 -8.61 -24.61
N THR A 170 -44.02 -9.30 -23.66
CA THR A 170 -44.68 -10.35 -22.87
C THR A 170 -45.78 -9.79 -21.97
N LYS A 171 -45.61 -8.57 -21.43
CA LYS A 171 -46.65 -7.89 -20.65
C LYS A 171 -47.82 -7.40 -21.50
N ALA A 172 -47.55 -6.93 -22.72
CA ALA A 172 -48.59 -6.48 -23.65
C ALA A 172 -49.45 -7.62 -24.20
N LEU A 173 -48.92 -8.85 -24.27
CA LEU A 173 -49.65 -10.05 -24.70
C LEU A 173 -50.46 -10.72 -23.57
N ALA A 174 -50.20 -10.35 -22.31
CA ALA A 174 -50.87 -10.90 -21.13
C ALA A 174 -52.00 -10.00 -20.58
N SER A 175 -52.24 -8.86 -21.23
CA SER A 175 -53.34 -7.90 -20.96
C SER A 175 -54.38 -7.95 -22.05
#